data_AF-A0A7J9WEZ4-F1
#
_entry.id   AF-A0A7J9WEZ4-F1
#
_cell.length_a   1.000
_cell.length_b   1.000
_cell.length_c   1.000
_cell.angle_alpha   90.00
_cell.angle_beta   90.00
_cell.angle_gamma   90.00
#
_symmetry.space_group_name_H-M   'P 1'
#
loop_
_entity.id
_entity.type
_entity.pdbx_description
1 polymer ?
#
loop_
_entity_poly.entity_id
_entity_poly.type
_entity_poly.pdbx_seq_one_letter_code
_entity_poly.pdbx_strand_id
1 'polypeptide(L)'
;MQRCDETVMVTAERVRRRVSADPELHHASAPNREAVRSAVARAIREEGVLLPYDELARLARDLTDDLTGLGPVESLLRDPDVTDVMINAPDEVWVERAGRLERATVRFAGAEAVQSAVLRVVGPLGLRLDRARPFVDARLPDGSRLHALIPPLVGTPTVTIRRFAAVALGWDQLIASGAVPRPAAQLLQEAVAQRRTLICCGRTGTGKTTLLNLLLADVGSAERVVVIEDAPELRPQCPHVVRLEARPPSVEGAGEVTIRDLVRQALRMRPDRIVVGEVRGPELSDVLQALATGHEGCMTTVHAKAADEALVRLEGMALQAGVPLSAVRAQLRVGLDVFAVLSRGPDGQRGLVEIAELTGGHTGGMRARVLWRREAW
;
A
#
# COMPACT_ATOMS: atom_id res chain seq x y z
N MET A 1 -1.32 42.07 0.26
CA MET A 1 -1.39 40.68 0.73
C MET A 1 -2.22 40.54 1.99
N GLN A 2 -1.88 41.19 3.12
CA GLN A 2 -2.56 41.01 4.42
C GLN A 2 -4.10 41.22 4.43
N ARG A 3 -4.63 42.22 3.70
CA ARG A 3 -6.09 42.47 3.58
C ARG A 3 -6.85 41.45 2.72
N CYS A 4 -6.16 40.83 1.74
CA CYS A 4 -6.77 39.78 0.91
C CYS A 4 -6.96 38.51 1.74
N ASP A 5 -5.94 38.10 2.51
CA ASP A 5 -6.00 36.89 3.34
C ASP A 5 -7.09 36.97 4.41
N GLU A 6 -7.26 38.14 5.05
CA GLU A 6 -8.29 38.33 6.07
C GLU A 6 -9.71 38.25 5.49
N THR A 7 -9.91 38.82 4.30
CA THR A 7 -11.19 38.74 3.57
C THR A 7 -11.51 37.31 3.18
N VAL A 8 -10.52 36.58 2.63
CA VAL A 8 -10.67 35.17 2.23
C VAL A 8 -11.01 34.28 3.43
N MET A 9 -10.37 34.50 4.59
CA MET A 9 -10.62 33.75 5.81
C MET A 9 -12.04 33.97 6.37
N VAL A 10 -12.49 35.23 6.44
CA VAL A 10 -13.85 35.55 6.90
C VAL A 10 -14.89 34.97 5.95
N THR A 11 -14.66 35.07 4.64
CA THR A 11 -15.51 34.43 3.63
C THR A 11 -15.56 32.92 3.79
N ALA A 12 -14.41 32.26 3.97
CA ALA A 12 -14.33 30.81 4.14
C ALA A 12 -15.18 30.35 5.33
N GLU A 13 -15.13 31.05 6.46
CA GLU A 13 -15.92 30.69 7.64
C GLU A 13 -17.43 30.84 7.41
N ARG A 14 -17.87 31.91 6.73
CA ARG A 14 -19.29 32.10 6.36
C ARG A 14 -19.78 31.02 5.41
N VAL A 15 -18.99 30.71 4.38
CA VAL A 15 -19.31 29.65 3.43
C VAL A 15 -19.41 28.31 4.16
N ARG A 16 -18.47 27.96 5.06
CA ARG A 16 -18.55 26.72 5.85
C ARG A 16 -19.84 26.64 6.66
N ARG A 17 -20.19 27.70 7.40
CA ARG A 17 -21.44 27.75 8.19
C ARG A 17 -22.67 27.52 7.32
N ARG A 18 -22.69 28.10 6.12
CA ARG A 18 -23.81 28.00 5.18
C ARG A 18 -23.94 26.60 4.57
N VAL A 19 -22.82 25.99 4.18
CA VAL A 19 -22.79 24.61 3.68
C VAL A 19 -23.17 23.61 4.78
N SER A 20 -22.72 23.83 6.02
CA SER A 20 -23.12 23.00 7.17
C SER A 20 -24.59 23.13 7.56
N ALA A 21 -25.30 24.15 7.08
CA ALA A 21 -26.74 24.34 7.29
C ALA A 21 -27.58 23.94 6.06
N ASP A 22 -26.94 23.40 5.01
CA ASP A 22 -27.60 23.02 3.76
C ASP A 22 -28.49 21.78 3.96
N PRO A 23 -29.82 21.91 3.83
CA PRO A 23 -30.75 20.79 3.99
C PRO A 23 -30.49 19.63 3.04
N GLU A 24 -29.98 19.91 1.83
CA GLU A 24 -29.69 18.89 0.82
C GLU A 24 -28.52 17.98 1.24
N LEU A 25 -27.59 18.49 2.05
CA LEU A 25 -26.47 17.72 2.57
C LEU A 25 -26.83 16.94 3.84
N HIS A 26 -27.81 17.43 4.63
CA HIS A 26 -28.26 16.76 5.86
C HIS A 26 -29.04 15.46 5.64
N HIS A 27 -29.63 15.27 4.45
CA HIS A 27 -30.39 14.05 4.12
C HIS A 27 -29.53 12.91 3.59
N ALA A 28 -28.24 13.15 3.35
CA ALA A 28 -27.29 12.14 2.90
C ALA A 28 -26.47 11.60 4.09
N SER A 29 -26.47 10.28 4.30
CA SER A 29 -25.70 9.59 5.35
C SER A 29 -24.19 9.86 5.27
N ALA A 30 -23.71 10.20 4.06
CA ALA A 30 -22.42 10.81 3.79
C ALA A 30 -22.57 11.64 2.50
N PRO A 31 -22.43 12.97 2.53
CA PRO A 31 -22.65 13.79 1.34
C PRO A 31 -21.57 13.50 0.29
N ASN A 32 -22.00 13.20 -0.93
CA ASN A 32 -21.11 12.99 -2.07
C ASN A 32 -20.26 14.26 -2.29
N ARG A 33 -18.96 14.11 -2.54
CA ARG A 33 -18.02 15.21 -2.75
C ARG A 33 -18.47 16.19 -3.83
N GLU A 34 -19.15 15.70 -4.87
CA GLU A 34 -19.71 16.56 -5.92
C GLU A 34 -20.90 17.40 -5.44
N ALA A 35 -21.74 16.86 -4.55
CA ALA A 35 -22.83 17.60 -3.91
C ALA A 35 -22.26 18.70 -2.99
N VAL A 36 -21.24 18.37 -2.18
CA VAL A 36 -20.57 19.37 -1.33
C VAL A 36 -19.90 20.46 -2.17
N ARG A 37 -19.23 20.09 -3.26
CA ARG A 37 -18.62 21.05 -4.19
C ARG A 37 -19.67 21.99 -4.78
N SER A 38 -20.82 21.46 -5.17
CA SER A 38 -21.95 22.24 -5.70
C SER A 38 -22.51 23.20 -4.64
N ALA A 39 -22.67 22.73 -3.40
CA ALA A 39 -23.11 23.53 -2.26
C ALA A 39 -22.11 24.65 -1.92
N VAL A 40 -20.80 24.35 -1.90
CA VAL A 40 -19.74 25.36 -1.71
C VAL A 40 -19.79 26.42 -2.80
N ALA A 41 -19.88 26.02 -4.08
CA ALA A 41 -19.96 26.95 -5.19
C ALA A 41 -21.21 27.85 -5.10
N ARG A 42 -22.35 27.30 -4.67
CA ARG A 42 -23.58 28.05 -4.44
C ARG A 42 -23.43 29.03 -3.28
N ALA A 43 -22.89 28.58 -2.15
CA ALA A 43 -22.65 29.43 -0.97
C ALA A 43 -21.68 30.59 -1.27
N ILE A 44 -20.61 30.36 -2.04
CA ILE A 44 -19.69 31.42 -2.47
C ILE A 44 -20.42 32.48 -3.31
N ARG A 45 -21.30 32.06 -4.24
CA ARG A 45 -22.11 33.00 -5.04
C ARG A 45 -23.06 33.81 -4.17
N GLU A 46 -23.71 33.17 -3.20
CA GLU A 46 -24.65 33.84 -2.28
C GLU A 46 -23.98 34.82 -1.32
N GLU A 47 -22.72 34.58 -0.93
CA GLU A 47 -21.94 35.53 -0.12
C GLU A 47 -21.48 36.77 -0.92
N GLY A 48 -21.64 36.79 -2.25
CA GLY A 48 -21.35 37.96 -3.08
C GLY A 48 -19.87 38.33 -3.15
N VAL A 49 -18.99 37.34 -3.03
CA VAL A 49 -17.54 37.54 -2.89
C VAL A 49 -16.92 37.96 -4.22
N LEU A 50 -16.24 39.11 -4.24
CA LEU A 50 -15.51 39.61 -5.41
C LEU A 50 -14.03 39.22 -5.31
N LEU A 51 -13.71 38.04 -5.81
CA LEU A 51 -12.34 37.56 -5.97
C LEU A 51 -12.05 37.28 -7.46
N PRO A 52 -10.78 37.37 -7.90
CA PRO A 52 -10.34 36.83 -9.18
C PRO A 52 -10.80 35.37 -9.36
N TYR A 53 -11.08 34.98 -10.61
CA TYR A 53 -11.63 33.64 -10.91
C TYR A 53 -10.74 32.51 -10.37
N ASP A 54 -9.42 32.64 -10.47
CA ASP A 54 -8.46 31.66 -9.99
C ASP A 54 -8.42 31.56 -8.46
N GLU A 55 -8.54 32.69 -7.74
CA GLU A 55 -8.66 32.73 -6.28
C GLU A 55 -9.96 32.10 -5.81
N LEU A 56 -11.08 32.39 -6.49
CA LEU A 56 -12.38 31.81 -6.18
C LEU A 56 -12.39 30.29 -6.43
N ALA A 57 -11.75 29.83 -7.52
CA ALA A 57 -11.59 28.42 -7.83
C ALA A 57 -10.65 27.69 -6.85
N ARG A 58 -9.64 28.38 -6.29
CA ARG A 58 -8.80 27.86 -5.20
C ARG A 58 -9.63 27.74 -3.92
N LEU A 59 -10.29 28.82 -3.49
CA LEU A 59 -11.14 28.85 -2.30
C LEU A 59 -12.23 27.76 -2.32
N ALA A 60 -12.93 27.59 -3.45
CA ALA A 60 -13.94 26.55 -3.59
C ALA A 60 -13.37 25.14 -3.43
N ARG A 61 -12.17 24.89 -3.96
CA ARG A 61 -11.47 23.60 -3.79
C ARG A 61 -11.06 23.38 -2.35
N ASP A 62 -10.40 24.35 -1.73
CA ASP A 62 -9.90 24.24 -0.36
C ASP A 62 -11.05 24.03 0.63
N LEU A 63 -12.18 24.72 0.43
CA LEU A 63 -13.39 24.49 1.22
C LEU A 63 -14.00 23.11 0.99
N THR A 64 -14.01 22.61 -0.25
CA THR A 64 -14.49 21.25 -0.54
C THR A 64 -13.58 20.20 0.14
N ASP A 65 -12.26 20.41 0.10
CA ASP A 65 -11.26 19.55 0.74
C ASP A 65 -11.42 19.54 2.26
N ASP A 66 -11.62 20.72 2.86
CA ASP A 66 -11.88 20.88 4.28
C ASP A 66 -13.20 20.27 4.74
N LEU A 67 -14.20 20.14 3.86
CA LEU A 67 -15.52 19.61 4.20
C LEU A 67 -15.68 18.12 3.89
N THR A 68 -14.82 17.55 3.04
CA THR A 68 -14.99 16.15 2.57
C THR A 68 -13.75 15.29 2.74
N GLY A 69 -12.57 15.89 2.87
CA GLY A 69 -11.30 15.18 2.86
C GLY A 69 -10.45 15.45 4.09
N LEU A 70 -9.14 15.38 3.92
CA LEU A 70 -8.14 15.58 4.95
C LEU A 70 -7.70 17.04 5.12
N GLY A 71 -8.45 17.98 4.53
CA GLY A 71 -8.21 19.42 4.64
C GLY A 71 -6.93 19.86 3.94
N PRO A 72 -6.03 20.65 4.58
CA PRO A 72 -4.88 21.27 3.92
C PRO A 72 -3.94 20.29 3.18
N VAL A 73 -3.85 19.05 3.65
CA VAL A 73 -2.97 18.04 3.05
C VAL A 73 -3.53 17.43 1.76
N GLU A 74 -4.79 17.66 1.39
CA GLU A 74 -5.37 17.20 0.12
C GLU A 74 -4.59 17.73 -1.09
N SER A 75 -4.00 18.93 -0.98
CA SER A 75 -3.11 19.48 -1.99
C SER A 75 -1.88 18.60 -2.23
N LEU A 76 -1.27 18.08 -1.16
CA LEU A 76 -0.12 17.16 -1.20
C LEU A 76 -0.54 15.77 -1.67
N LEU A 77 -1.73 15.31 -1.28
CA LEU A 77 -2.28 14.02 -1.72
C LEU A 77 -2.68 14.00 -3.20
N ARG A 78 -2.81 15.16 -3.84
CA ARG A 78 -3.04 15.28 -5.29
C ARG A 78 -1.74 15.35 -6.10
N ASP A 79 -0.63 15.66 -5.46
CA ASP A 79 0.67 15.78 -6.10
C ASP A 79 1.23 14.39 -6.45
N PRO A 80 1.48 14.06 -7.73
CA PRO A 80 1.92 12.73 -8.14
C PRO A 80 3.31 12.34 -7.62
N ASP A 81 4.15 13.30 -7.23
CA ASP A 81 5.51 13.04 -6.76
C ASP A 81 5.57 12.70 -5.25
N VAL A 82 4.48 12.95 -4.51
CA VAL A 82 4.37 12.60 -3.09
C VAL A 82 4.00 11.12 -2.93
N THR A 83 4.77 10.34 -2.19
CA THR A 83 4.42 8.94 -1.89
C THR A 83 3.85 8.76 -0.49
N ASP A 84 4.25 9.60 0.46
CA ASP A 84 3.86 9.51 1.85
C ASP A 84 3.63 10.92 2.41
N VAL A 85 2.64 11.07 3.29
CA VAL A 85 2.34 12.30 4.04
C VAL A 85 2.28 11.96 5.52
N MET A 86 3.04 12.68 6.34
CA MET A 86 3.08 12.48 7.79
C MET A 86 2.75 13.77 8.50
N ILE A 87 1.70 13.76 9.31
CA ILE A 87 1.27 14.85 10.18
C ILE A 87 1.74 14.48 11.58
N ASN A 88 2.84 15.07 12.04
CA ASN A 88 3.37 14.84 13.39
C ASN A 88 2.74 15.79 14.41
N ALA A 89 2.35 16.99 13.95
CA ALA A 89 1.64 18.02 14.71
C ALA A 89 0.89 18.94 13.74
N PRO A 90 -0.03 19.81 14.23
CA PRO A 90 -0.79 20.73 13.37
C PRO A 90 0.10 21.62 12.49
N ASP A 91 1.29 21.98 12.96
CA ASP A 91 2.27 22.81 12.25
C ASP A 91 3.53 22.05 11.79
N GLU A 92 3.50 20.73 11.88
CA GLU A 92 4.58 19.83 11.49
C GLU A 92 4.06 18.74 10.55
N VAL A 93 4.11 19.04 9.25
CA VAL A 93 3.78 18.10 8.17
C VAL A 93 5.03 17.80 7.34
N TRP A 94 5.25 16.52 7.06
CA TRP A 94 6.34 16.00 6.24
C TRP A 94 5.78 15.21 5.05
N VAL A 95 6.53 15.16 3.96
CA VAL A 95 6.21 14.31 2.80
C VAL A 95 7.45 13.54 2.32
N GLU A 96 7.23 12.35 1.75
CA GLU A 96 8.26 11.64 0.96
C GLU A 96 8.10 11.97 -0.52
N ARG A 97 9.18 12.43 -1.14
CA ARG A 97 9.32 12.57 -2.60
C ARG A 97 10.58 11.87 -3.07
N ALA A 98 10.45 10.99 -4.06
CA ALA A 98 11.57 10.23 -4.61
C ALA A 98 12.49 9.58 -3.53
N GLY A 99 11.92 9.10 -2.42
CA GLY A 99 12.69 8.47 -1.34
C GLY A 99 13.31 9.42 -0.31
N ARG A 100 13.06 10.73 -0.39
CA ARG A 100 13.60 11.75 0.52
C ARG A 100 12.47 12.42 1.30
N LEU A 101 12.71 12.64 2.58
CA LEU A 101 11.77 13.34 3.46
C LEU A 101 12.01 14.85 3.42
N GLU A 102 10.94 15.62 3.22
CA GLU A 102 10.96 17.08 3.25
C GLU A 102 9.80 17.63 4.09
N ARG A 103 10.01 18.79 4.72
CA ARG A 103 8.97 19.47 5.50
C ARG A 103 8.07 20.27 4.56
N ALA A 104 6.77 19.98 4.60
CA ALA A 104 5.77 20.73 3.84
C ALA A 104 5.40 22.04 4.54
N THR A 105 4.90 23.00 3.77
CA THR A 105 4.49 24.32 4.28
C THR A 105 3.05 24.35 4.81
N VAL A 106 2.25 23.32 4.50
CA VAL A 106 0.85 23.22 4.93
C VAL A 106 0.73 23.09 6.45
N ARG A 107 -0.33 23.66 7.01
CA ARG A 107 -0.61 23.65 8.45
C ARG A 107 -2.10 23.49 8.72
N PHE A 108 -2.44 22.82 9.80
CA PHE A 108 -3.79 22.76 10.36
C PHE A 108 -3.98 23.88 11.39
N ALA A 109 -5.24 24.29 11.58
CA ALA A 109 -5.59 25.31 12.57
C ALA A 109 -5.30 24.87 14.04
N GLY A 110 -5.21 23.57 14.29
CA GLY A 110 -4.91 23.00 15.60
C GLY A 110 -5.13 21.49 15.65
N ALA A 111 -4.90 20.91 16.82
CA ALA A 111 -5.02 19.46 17.05
C ALA A 111 -6.43 18.93 16.73
N GLU A 112 -7.48 19.67 17.10
CA GLU A 112 -8.86 19.27 16.80
C GLU A 112 -9.16 19.25 15.30
N ALA A 113 -8.52 20.11 14.52
CA ALA A 113 -8.69 20.12 13.07
C ALA A 113 -8.09 18.86 12.43
N VAL A 114 -6.92 18.41 12.92
CA VAL A 114 -6.31 17.14 12.48
C VAL A 114 -7.23 15.97 12.82
N GLN A 115 -7.70 15.89 14.07
CA GLN A 115 -8.57 14.80 14.50
C GLN A 115 -9.91 14.79 13.74
N SER A 116 -10.51 15.96 13.51
CA SER A 116 -11.76 16.10 12.74
C SER A 116 -11.59 15.67 11.29
N ALA A 117 -10.44 16.01 10.67
CA ALA A 117 -10.11 15.57 9.32
C ALA A 117 -10.01 14.04 9.23
N VAL A 118 -9.37 13.38 10.20
CA VAL A 118 -9.30 11.92 10.25
C VAL A 118 -10.69 11.31 10.42
N LEU A 119 -11.47 11.77 11.41
CA LEU A 119 -12.82 11.27 11.68
C LEU A 119 -13.73 11.36 10.45
N ARG A 120 -13.61 12.44 9.69
CA ARG A 120 -14.38 12.66 8.46
C ARG A 120 -14.12 11.61 7.40
N VAL A 121 -12.87 11.17 7.23
CA VAL A 121 -12.53 10.18 6.19
C VAL A 121 -12.70 8.74 6.65
N VAL A 122 -12.54 8.45 7.95
CA VAL A 122 -12.67 7.08 8.48
C VAL A 122 -14.10 6.74 8.90
N GLY A 123 -14.92 7.73 9.25
CA GLY A 123 -16.32 7.54 9.67
C GLY A 123 -17.19 6.83 8.62
N PRO A 124 -17.17 7.24 7.33
CA PRO A 124 -17.89 6.54 6.26
C PRO A 124 -17.43 5.09 6.03
N LEU A 125 -16.23 4.72 6.50
CA LEU A 125 -15.71 3.36 6.43
C LEU A 125 -16.18 2.49 7.61
N GLY A 126 -17.00 3.03 8.52
CA GLY A 126 -17.46 2.34 9.74
C GLY A 126 -16.37 2.21 10.81
N LEU A 127 -15.27 2.95 10.68
CA LEU A 127 -14.16 2.92 11.63
C LEU A 127 -14.34 3.97 12.72
N ARG A 128 -13.77 3.71 13.90
CA ARG A 128 -13.87 4.60 15.07
C ARG A 128 -12.49 5.05 15.53
N LEU A 129 -12.42 6.32 15.95
CA LEU A 129 -11.25 6.94 16.56
C LEU A 129 -11.71 7.79 17.75
N ASP A 130 -11.55 7.30 18.96
CA ASP A 130 -12.01 7.95 20.18
C ASP A 130 -11.15 7.56 21.39
N ARG A 131 -11.48 8.03 22.59
CA ARG A 131 -10.66 7.73 23.79
C ARG A 131 -10.61 6.24 24.14
N ALA A 132 -11.61 5.45 23.75
CA ALA A 132 -11.61 4.00 23.97
C ALA A 132 -10.79 3.27 22.88
N ARG A 133 -10.73 3.84 21.67
CA ARG A 133 -9.88 3.38 20.55
C ARG A 133 -9.02 4.53 20.02
N PRO A 134 -7.89 4.82 20.70
CA PRO A 134 -7.08 6.01 20.41
C PRO A 134 -6.15 5.86 19.19
N PHE A 135 -6.41 4.87 18.32
CA PHE A 135 -5.76 4.72 17.03
C PHE A 135 -6.71 4.10 16.01
N VAL A 136 -6.43 4.30 14.73
CA VAL A 136 -7.20 3.73 13.62
C VAL A 136 -6.28 3.44 12.43
N ASP A 137 -6.50 2.29 11.81
CA ASP A 137 -5.96 1.92 10.51
C ASP A 137 -7.10 1.92 9.49
N ALA A 138 -6.94 2.65 8.40
CA ALA A 138 -7.97 2.84 7.39
C ALA A 138 -7.40 2.70 5.99
N ARG A 139 -8.26 2.25 5.07
CA ARG A 139 -8.00 2.30 3.64
C ARG A 139 -8.93 3.30 2.99
N LEU A 140 -8.34 4.35 2.44
CA LEU A 140 -9.08 5.42 1.80
C LEU A 140 -9.62 4.98 0.42
N PRO A 141 -10.65 5.66 -0.12
CA PRO A 141 -11.27 5.29 -1.39
C PRO A 141 -10.32 5.27 -2.60
N ASP A 142 -9.24 6.06 -2.56
CA ASP A 142 -8.17 6.08 -3.56
C ASP A 142 -7.19 4.89 -3.44
N GLY A 143 -7.37 4.06 -2.41
CA GLY A 143 -6.52 2.92 -2.07
C GLY A 143 -5.37 3.25 -1.12
N SER A 144 -5.18 4.52 -0.77
CA SER A 144 -4.15 4.95 0.18
C SER A 144 -4.40 4.36 1.57
N ARG A 145 -3.32 4.09 2.32
CA ARG A 145 -3.41 3.62 3.70
C ARG A 145 -3.24 4.79 4.64
N LEU A 146 -4.13 4.92 5.61
CA LEU A 146 -4.08 5.93 6.66
C LEU A 146 -3.93 5.22 8.01
N HIS A 147 -2.93 5.62 8.78
CA HIS A 147 -2.78 5.28 10.19
C HIS A 147 -2.86 6.57 11.00
N ALA A 148 -3.66 6.59 12.06
CA ALA A 148 -3.74 7.76 12.94
C ALA A 148 -3.76 7.35 14.42
N LEU A 149 -3.15 8.18 15.27
CA LEU A 149 -3.22 8.09 16.72
C LEU A 149 -3.67 9.41 17.33
N ILE A 150 -4.38 9.34 18.45
CA ILE A 150 -4.83 10.52 19.22
C ILE A 150 -4.38 10.42 20.69
N PRO A 151 -4.42 11.53 21.45
CA PRO A 151 -4.15 11.50 22.88
C PRO A 151 -5.05 10.49 23.63
N PRO A 152 -4.51 9.82 24.68
CA PRO A 152 -3.22 10.06 25.32
C PRO A 152 -2.03 9.24 24.75
N LEU A 153 -2.21 8.42 23.70
CA LEU A 153 -1.10 7.61 23.16
C LEU A 153 0.04 8.47 22.60
N VAL A 154 -0.31 9.65 22.12
CA VAL A 154 0.57 10.68 21.56
C VAL A 154 0.18 12.03 22.14
N GLY A 155 1.12 12.98 22.21
CA GLY A 155 0.86 14.32 22.78
C GLY A 155 -0.10 15.19 21.96
N THR A 156 -0.19 14.92 20.66
CA THR A 156 -1.08 15.58 19.69
C THR A 156 -1.48 14.56 18.63
N PRO A 157 -2.64 14.68 17.95
CA PRO A 157 -3.02 13.75 16.89
C PRO A 157 -1.93 13.62 15.83
N THR A 158 -1.55 12.38 15.52
CA THR A 158 -0.57 12.05 14.50
C THR A 158 -1.21 11.22 13.40
N VAL A 159 -0.81 11.44 12.15
CA VAL A 159 -1.37 10.75 10.99
C VAL A 159 -0.25 10.40 10.02
N THR A 160 -0.23 9.17 9.53
CA THR A 160 0.63 8.72 8.44
C THR A 160 -0.25 8.23 7.31
N ILE A 161 -0.09 8.82 6.13
CA ILE A 161 -0.80 8.43 4.91
C ILE A 161 0.23 7.95 3.92
N ARG A 162 0.16 6.67 3.60
CA ARG A 162 0.98 6.07 2.55
C ARG A 162 0.13 5.96 1.29
N ARG A 163 0.47 6.78 0.29
CA ARG A 163 -0.32 6.87 -0.92
C ARG A 163 -0.20 5.60 -1.74
N PHE A 164 -1.30 5.26 -2.37
CA PHE A 164 -1.31 4.23 -3.39
C PHE A 164 -0.73 4.81 -4.68
N ALA A 165 0.54 4.53 -4.98
CA ALA A 165 1.16 5.01 -6.22
C ALA A 165 0.45 4.38 -7.43
N ALA A 166 -0.13 5.22 -8.28
CA ALA A 166 -0.97 4.81 -9.41
C ALA A 166 -0.19 4.39 -10.67
N VAL A 167 1.15 4.43 -10.66
CA VAL A 167 1.95 4.14 -11.86
C VAL A 167 2.49 2.72 -11.80
N ALA A 168 1.89 1.82 -12.59
CA ALA A 168 2.49 0.53 -12.90
C ALA A 168 3.74 0.78 -13.77
N LEU A 169 4.93 0.59 -13.18
CA LEU A 169 6.17 0.65 -13.93
C LEU A 169 6.27 -0.56 -14.86
N GLY A 170 6.67 -0.34 -16.11
CA GLY A 170 6.96 -1.40 -17.10
C GLY A 170 8.40 -1.89 -17.02
N TRP A 171 8.69 -3.03 -17.66
CA TRP A 171 10.06 -3.57 -17.77
C TRP A 171 11.04 -2.56 -18.36
N ASP A 172 10.67 -1.86 -19.43
CA ASP A 172 11.53 -0.87 -20.09
C ASP A 172 11.93 0.26 -19.14
N GLN A 173 11.04 0.69 -18.24
CA GLN A 173 11.32 1.74 -17.27
C GLN A 173 12.25 1.27 -16.15
N LEU A 174 12.09 0.03 -15.67
CA LEU A 174 13.02 -0.53 -14.67
C LEU A 174 14.41 -0.83 -15.26
N ILE A 175 14.47 -1.22 -16.53
CA ILE A 175 15.74 -1.42 -17.24
C ILE A 175 16.41 -0.07 -17.49
N ALA A 176 15.67 0.93 -17.99
CA ALA A 176 16.22 2.26 -18.28
C ALA A 176 16.71 2.98 -17.01
N SER A 177 16.04 2.79 -15.87
CA SER A 177 16.48 3.35 -14.59
C SER A 177 17.64 2.59 -13.92
N GLY A 178 18.05 1.44 -14.47
CA GLY A 178 19.06 0.56 -13.86
C GLY A 178 18.58 -0.20 -12.62
N ALA A 179 17.30 -0.05 -12.24
CA ALA A 179 16.70 -0.77 -11.11
C ALA A 179 16.69 -2.28 -11.34
N VAL A 180 16.49 -2.73 -12.58
CA VAL A 180 16.64 -4.14 -12.97
C VAL A 180 17.46 -4.24 -14.25
N PRO A 181 18.73 -4.67 -14.19
CA PRO A 181 19.56 -4.85 -15.38
C PRO A 181 18.93 -5.84 -16.38
N ARG A 182 19.07 -5.55 -17.68
CA ARG A 182 18.44 -6.33 -18.76
C ARG A 182 18.70 -7.86 -18.67
N PRO A 183 19.93 -8.35 -18.40
CA PRO A 183 20.17 -9.79 -18.26
C PRO A 183 19.37 -10.42 -17.11
N ALA A 184 19.21 -9.67 -16.01
CA ALA A 184 18.45 -10.12 -14.85
C ALA A 184 16.94 -10.12 -15.12
N ALA A 185 16.44 -9.11 -15.85
CA ALA A 185 15.05 -9.08 -16.31
C ALA A 185 14.71 -10.31 -17.16
N GLN A 186 15.57 -10.67 -18.12
CA GLN A 186 15.38 -11.84 -18.99
C GLN A 186 15.30 -13.14 -18.17
N LEU A 187 16.20 -13.34 -17.20
CA LEU A 187 16.16 -14.52 -16.32
C LEU A 187 14.86 -14.61 -15.52
N LEU A 188 14.35 -13.48 -15.03
CA LEU A 188 13.08 -13.46 -14.28
C LEU A 188 11.88 -13.74 -15.20
N GLN A 189 11.85 -13.15 -16.39
CA GLN A 189 10.80 -13.40 -17.39
C GLN A 189 10.77 -14.87 -17.81
N GLU A 190 11.93 -15.48 -18.04
CA GLU A 190 12.06 -16.91 -18.33
C GLU A 190 11.56 -17.77 -17.16
N ALA A 191 11.90 -17.40 -15.92
CA ALA A 191 11.39 -18.10 -14.74
C ALA A 191 9.86 -18.06 -14.65
N VAL A 192 9.23 -16.90 -14.93
CA VAL A 192 7.76 -16.78 -14.99
C VAL A 192 7.17 -17.65 -16.09
N ALA A 193 7.75 -17.62 -17.30
CA ALA A 193 7.29 -18.40 -18.45
C ALA A 193 7.40 -19.92 -18.19
N GLN A 194 8.43 -20.36 -17.45
CA GLN A 194 8.62 -21.75 -17.03
C GLN A 194 7.80 -22.14 -15.80
N ARG A 195 6.93 -21.26 -15.29
CA ARG A 195 6.13 -21.49 -14.07
C ARG A 195 6.98 -21.83 -12.84
N ARG A 196 8.18 -21.26 -12.75
CA ARG A 196 9.01 -21.37 -11.54
C ARG A 196 8.38 -20.57 -10.41
N THR A 197 8.31 -21.18 -9.23
CA THR A 197 7.90 -20.51 -7.99
C THR A 197 8.97 -19.52 -7.57
N LEU A 198 8.56 -18.28 -7.31
CA LEU A 198 9.48 -17.16 -7.11
C LEU A 198 9.19 -16.39 -5.82
N ILE A 199 10.24 -16.11 -5.05
CA ILE A 199 10.17 -15.23 -3.88
C ILE A 199 10.95 -13.95 -4.13
N CYS A 200 10.26 -12.82 -4.07
CA CYS A 200 10.87 -11.50 -4.05
C CYS A 200 11.31 -11.16 -2.62
N CYS A 201 12.61 -11.00 -2.41
CA CYS A 201 13.21 -10.68 -1.11
C CYS A 201 13.66 -9.22 -1.04
N GLY A 202 13.62 -8.62 0.14
CA GLY A 202 14.14 -7.27 0.36
C GLY A 202 13.58 -6.56 1.59
N ARG A 203 14.27 -5.49 2.01
CA ARG A 203 13.80 -4.62 3.10
C ARG A 203 12.51 -3.87 2.72
N THR A 204 11.91 -3.18 3.68
CA THR A 204 10.79 -2.26 3.40
C THR A 204 11.24 -1.19 2.41
N GLY A 205 10.38 -0.93 1.42
CA GLY A 205 10.63 0.12 0.42
C GLY A 205 11.78 -0.17 -0.55
N THR A 206 12.20 -1.41 -0.76
CA THR A 206 13.16 -1.77 -1.83
C THR A 206 12.51 -2.08 -3.18
N GLY A 207 11.18 -2.12 -3.26
CA GLY A 207 10.44 -2.36 -4.51
C GLY A 207 9.97 -3.80 -4.74
N LYS A 208 9.92 -4.65 -3.70
CA LYS A 208 9.45 -6.06 -3.82
C LYS A 208 8.09 -6.18 -4.51
N THR A 209 7.09 -5.43 -4.03
CA THR A 209 5.73 -5.47 -4.58
C THR A 209 5.70 -4.94 -6.01
N THR A 210 6.53 -3.95 -6.33
CA THR A 210 6.67 -3.41 -7.70
C THR A 210 7.23 -4.46 -8.65
N LEU A 211 8.31 -5.16 -8.27
CA LEU A 211 8.85 -6.25 -9.08
C LEU A 211 7.85 -7.40 -9.21
N LEU A 212 7.20 -7.79 -8.11
CA LEU A 212 6.16 -8.83 -8.14
C LEU A 212 5.03 -8.45 -9.10
N ASN A 213 4.57 -7.20 -9.08
CA ASN A 213 3.51 -6.74 -9.99
C ASN A 213 3.90 -6.85 -11.48
N LEU A 214 5.18 -6.61 -11.78
CA LEU A 214 5.73 -6.77 -13.13
C LEU A 214 5.80 -8.23 -13.56
N LEU A 215 6.27 -9.12 -12.67
CA LEU A 215 6.30 -10.55 -12.95
C LEU A 215 4.89 -11.11 -13.22
N LEU A 216 3.87 -10.56 -12.54
CA LEU A 216 2.47 -10.91 -12.81
C LEU A 216 1.97 -10.43 -14.17
N ALA A 217 2.57 -9.38 -14.75
CA ALA A 217 2.23 -8.93 -16.09
C ALA A 217 2.77 -9.87 -17.17
N ASP A 218 3.82 -10.65 -16.88
CA ASP A 218 4.38 -11.67 -17.78
C ASP A 218 3.65 -13.02 -17.71
N VAL A 219 2.69 -13.18 -16.78
CA VAL A 219 1.90 -14.41 -16.65
C VAL A 219 0.99 -14.58 -17.87
N GLY A 220 0.93 -15.81 -18.40
CA GLY A 220 0.19 -16.11 -19.62
C GLY A 220 -1.32 -15.86 -19.47
N SER A 221 -1.96 -15.39 -20.54
CA SER A 221 -3.39 -15.02 -20.53
C SER A 221 -4.35 -16.19 -20.26
N ALA A 222 -3.90 -17.43 -20.43
CA ALA A 222 -4.67 -18.64 -20.14
C ALA A 222 -4.61 -19.07 -18.66
N GLU A 223 -3.71 -18.48 -17.88
CA GLU A 223 -3.50 -18.86 -16.48
C GLU A 223 -4.45 -18.11 -15.56
N ARG A 224 -5.11 -18.83 -14.65
CA ARG A 224 -5.92 -18.27 -13.57
C ARG A 224 -5.04 -17.90 -12.39
N VAL A 225 -4.96 -16.62 -12.08
CA VAL A 225 -4.17 -16.10 -10.95
C VAL A 225 -5.10 -15.75 -9.79
N VAL A 226 -4.82 -16.26 -8.60
CA VAL A 226 -5.47 -15.80 -7.36
C VAL A 226 -4.46 -15.01 -6.55
N VAL A 227 -4.71 -13.71 -6.39
CA VAL A 227 -3.89 -12.79 -5.62
C VAL A 227 -4.49 -12.60 -4.24
N ILE A 228 -3.67 -12.70 -3.20
CA ILE A 228 -4.06 -12.65 -1.79
C ILE A 228 -3.21 -11.60 -1.10
N GLU A 229 -3.83 -10.57 -0.52
CA GLU A 229 -3.10 -9.45 0.09
C GLU A 229 -3.78 -8.99 1.39
N ASP A 230 -3.00 -8.49 2.34
CA ASP A 230 -3.57 -7.84 3.55
C ASP A 230 -4.32 -6.58 3.16
N ALA A 231 -3.71 -5.82 2.25
CA ALA A 231 -4.33 -4.67 1.61
C ALA A 231 -3.82 -4.61 0.16
N PRO A 232 -4.70 -4.51 -0.85
CA PRO A 232 -4.36 -4.70 -2.24
C PRO A 232 -3.36 -3.68 -2.82
N GLU A 233 -2.11 -4.07 -2.94
CA GLU A 233 -1.00 -3.37 -3.59
C GLU A 233 -0.79 -3.82 -5.04
N LEU A 234 -1.01 -5.10 -5.33
CA LEU A 234 -0.84 -5.65 -6.65
C LEU A 234 -1.95 -5.17 -7.59
N ARG A 235 -1.56 -4.88 -8.83
CA ARG A 235 -2.41 -4.49 -9.97
C ARG A 235 -1.98 -5.34 -11.17
N PRO A 236 -2.17 -6.66 -11.09
CA PRO A 236 -1.80 -7.55 -12.18
C PRO A 236 -2.58 -7.18 -13.42
N GLN A 237 -1.89 -7.14 -14.56
CA GLN A 237 -2.49 -6.86 -15.86
C GLN A 237 -2.96 -8.13 -16.57
N CYS A 238 -2.80 -9.30 -15.93
CA CYS A 238 -3.27 -10.55 -16.50
C CYS A 238 -4.81 -10.60 -16.55
N PRO A 239 -5.40 -11.16 -17.62
CA PRO A 239 -6.83 -11.06 -17.87
C PRO A 239 -7.68 -11.93 -16.92
N HIS A 240 -7.13 -13.04 -16.43
CA HIS A 240 -7.88 -14.01 -15.63
C HIS A 240 -7.41 -14.01 -14.16
N VAL A 241 -7.67 -12.90 -13.47
CA VAL A 241 -7.28 -12.69 -12.07
C VAL A 241 -8.47 -12.63 -11.12
N VAL A 242 -8.32 -13.25 -9.95
CA VAL A 242 -9.19 -13.03 -8.79
C VAL A 242 -8.36 -12.46 -7.64
N ARG A 243 -8.91 -11.45 -6.95
CA ARG A 243 -8.24 -10.74 -5.87
C ARG A 243 -8.97 -11.00 -4.57
N LEU A 244 -8.24 -11.48 -3.58
CA LEU A 244 -8.69 -11.76 -2.23
C LEU A 244 -7.98 -10.79 -1.28
N GLU A 245 -8.74 -10.17 -0.39
CA GLU A 245 -8.24 -9.18 0.57
C GLU A 245 -8.54 -9.66 1.98
N ALA A 246 -7.51 -9.66 2.84
CA ALA A 246 -7.70 -9.95 4.25
C ALA A 246 -8.54 -8.86 4.89
N ARG A 247 -9.27 -9.22 5.95
CA ARG A 247 -10.12 -8.28 6.67
C ARG A 247 -9.74 -8.31 8.14
N PRO A 248 -9.33 -7.19 8.75
CA PRO A 248 -9.14 -7.14 10.19
C PRO A 248 -10.48 -7.38 10.91
N PRO A 249 -10.47 -7.76 12.19
CA PRO A 249 -11.70 -7.87 12.96
C PRO A 249 -12.44 -6.52 13.03
N SER A 250 -13.77 -6.57 13.16
CA SER A 250 -14.59 -5.40 13.40
C SER A 250 -14.26 -4.74 14.74
N VAL A 251 -14.90 -3.61 15.01
CA VAL A 251 -14.80 -2.94 16.31
C VAL A 251 -15.22 -3.89 17.45
N GLU A 252 -16.14 -4.79 17.21
CA GLU A 252 -16.60 -5.80 18.18
C GLU A 252 -15.67 -7.02 18.27
N GLY A 253 -14.56 -7.04 17.53
CA GLY A 253 -13.62 -8.16 17.49
C GLY A 253 -14.07 -9.32 16.59
N ALA A 254 -15.09 -9.12 15.75
CA ALA A 254 -15.71 -10.17 14.97
C ALA A 254 -15.35 -10.11 13.48
N GLY A 255 -15.43 -11.24 12.79
CA GLY A 255 -15.34 -11.28 11.32
C GLY A 255 -13.94 -11.03 10.75
N GLU A 256 -12.89 -11.29 11.50
CA GLU A 256 -11.53 -11.36 10.95
C GLU A 256 -11.46 -12.41 9.83
N VAL A 257 -10.79 -12.08 8.74
CA VAL A 257 -10.45 -13.00 7.64
C VAL A 257 -8.96 -12.85 7.40
N THR A 258 -8.20 -13.87 7.75
CA THR A 258 -6.73 -13.82 7.66
C THR A 258 -6.24 -14.23 6.27
N ILE A 259 -4.98 -13.90 5.93
CA ILE A 259 -4.33 -14.42 4.72
C ILE A 259 -4.38 -15.94 4.67
N ARG A 260 -4.20 -16.59 5.81
CA ARG A 260 -4.30 -18.05 5.95
C ARG A 260 -5.66 -18.58 5.51
N ASP A 261 -6.75 -17.94 5.92
CA ASP A 261 -8.10 -18.31 5.50
C ASP A 261 -8.27 -18.16 3.99
N LEU A 262 -7.75 -17.06 3.43
CA LEU A 262 -7.83 -16.78 2.00
C LEU A 262 -7.01 -17.77 1.16
N VAL A 263 -5.83 -18.19 1.62
CA VAL A 263 -5.03 -19.24 0.93
C VAL A 263 -5.83 -20.53 0.85
N ARG A 264 -6.52 -20.92 1.93
CA ARG A 264 -7.39 -22.12 1.93
C ARG A 264 -8.58 -21.99 0.99
N GLN A 265 -9.16 -20.79 0.86
CA GLN A 265 -10.22 -20.57 -0.12
C GLN A 265 -9.69 -20.58 -1.55
N ALA A 266 -8.52 -19.99 -1.80
CA ALA A 266 -7.89 -19.98 -3.11
C ALA A 266 -7.68 -21.39 -3.67
N LEU A 267 -7.28 -22.36 -2.84
CA LEU A 267 -7.13 -23.76 -3.24
C LEU A 267 -8.42 -24.41 -3.79
N ARG A 268 -9.60 -23.86 -3.46
CA ARG A 268 -10.89 -24.34 -3.98
C ARG A 268 -11.33 -23.64 -5.27
N MET A 269 -10.55 -22.66 -5.74
CA MET A 269 -10.90 -21.80 -6.87
C MET A 269 -10.24 -22.23 -8.19
N ARG A 270 -9.65 -23.44 -8.24
CA ARG A 270 -8.88 -23.97 -9.37
C ARG A 270 -7.83 -22.97 -9.90
N PRO A 271 -6.96 -22.42 -9.05
CA PRO A 271 -5.93 -21.49 -9.51
C PRO A 271 -4.85 -22.24 -10.29
N ASP A 272 -4.34 -21.62 -11.36
CA ASP A 272 -3.06 -22.04 -11.95
C ASP A 272 -1.90 -21.49 -11.13
N ARG A 273 -2.04 -20.28 -10.56
CA ARG A 273 -1.04 -19.65 -9.69
C ARG A 273 -1.70 -19.00 -8.48
N ILE A 274 -1.07 -19.17 -7.31
CA ILE A 274 -1.42 -18.44 -6.09
C ILE A 274 -0.31 -17.42 -5.81
N VAL A 275 -0.72 -16.18 -5.58
CA VAL A 275 0.18 -15.07 -5.32
C VAL A 275 -0.18 -14.49 -3.97
N VAL A 276 0.77 -14.49 -3.03
CA VAL A 276 0.58 -13.87 -1.72
C VAL A 276 1.43 -12.62 -1.68
N GLY A 277 0.80 -11.46 -1.47
CA GLY A 277 1.49 -10.16 -1.51
C GLY A 277 2.69 -10.12 -0.56
N GLU A 278 2.55 -10.67 0.64
CA GLU A 278 3.67 -10.86 1.56
C GLU A 278 3.36 -12.01 2.54
N VAL A 279 4.36 -12.85 2.81
CA VAL A 279 4.27 -13.88 3.87
C VAL A 279 5.07 -13.42 5.08
N ARG A 280 4.39 -13.38 6.23
CA ARG A 280 4.87 -12.87 7.52
C ARG A 280 4.76 -13.88 8.66
N GLY A 281 3.97 -14.95 8.52
CA GLY A 281 3.74 -15.89 9.61
C GLY A 281 3.05 -17.20 9.21
N PRO A 282 1.99 -17.62 9.93
CA PRO A 282 1.46 -18.98 9.88
C PRO A 282 0.85 -19.39 8.55
N GLU A 283 0.42 -18.43 7.73
CA GLU A 283 -0.06 -18.65 6.36
C GLU A 283 0.98 -19.34 5.48
N LEU A 284 2.27 -19.26 5.82
CA LEU A 284 3.33 -19.97 5.10
C LEU A 284 3.04 -21.47 5.02
N SER A 285 2.49 -22.07 6.07
CA SER A 285 2.21 -23.52 6.09
C SER A 285 1.22 -23.92 4.98
N ASP A 286 0.15 -23.14 4.80
CA ASP A 286 -0.86 -23.37 3.77
C ASP A 286 -0.32 -23.01 2.37
N VAL A 287 0.57 -22.01 2.26
CA VAL A 287 1.28 -21.70 0.99
C VAL A 287 2.20 -22.85 0.58
N LEU A 288 3.01 -23.38 1.49
CA LEU A 288 3.88 -24.53 1.21
C LEU A 288 3.08 -25.78 0.84
N GLN A 289 1.90 -25.96 1.45
CA GLN A 289 0.99 -27.02 1.06
C GLN A 289 0.43 -26.82 -0.35
N ALA A 290 0.13 -25.58 -0.75
CA ALA A 290 -0.29 -25.28 -2.12
C ALA A 290 0.79 -25.68 -3.13
N LEU A 291 2.04 -25.32 -2.86
CA LEU A 291 3.19 -25.70 -3.69
C LEU A 291 3.34 -27.22 -3.80
N ALA A 292 3.22 -27.94 -2.68
CA ALA A 292 3.34 -29.39 -2.65
C ALA A 292 2.18 -30.12 -3.37
N THR A 293 1.05 -29.44 -3.63
CA THR A 293 -0.14 -30.01 -4.27
C THR A 293 -0.29 -29.62 -5.74
N GLY A 294 0.80 -29.17 -6.37
CA GLY A 294 0.88 -28.96 -7.81
C GLY A 294 0.47 -27.56 -8.29
N HIS A 295 0.42 -26.58 -7.38
CA HIS A 295 0.25 -25.17 -7.76
C HIS A 295 1.62 -24.55 -8.07
N GLU A 296 2.11 -24.80 -9.28
CA GLU A 296 3.37 -24.25 -9.79
C GLU A 296 3.28 -22.74 -10.00
N GLY A 297 4.43 -22.08 -10.16
CA GLY A 297 4.49 -20.67 -10.55
C GLY A 297 3.92 -19.70 -9.53
N CYS A 298 3.76 -20.13 -8.27
CA CYS A 298 3.35 -19.28 -7.17
C CYS A 298 4.39 -18.20 -6.90
N MET A 299 3.95 -17.04 -6.41
CA MET A 299 4.85 -15.93 -6.13
C MET A 299 4.51 -15.29 -4.79
N THR A 300 5.54 -14.84 -4.07
CA THR A 300 5.34 -14.10 -2.82
C THR A 300 6.47 -13.12 -2.55
N THR A 301 6.28 -12.23 -1.58
CA THR A 301 7.35 -11.39 -1.05
C THR A 301 7.69 -11.75 0.40
N VAL A 302 8.98 -11.65 0.74
CA VAL A 302 9.50 -11.91 2.09
C VAL A 302 10.52 -10.83 2.47
N HIS A 303 10.50 -10.41 3.73
CA HIS A 303 11.50 -9.50 4.28
C HIS A 303 12.82 -10.21 4.59
N ALA A 304 13.78 -10.16 3.68
CA ALA A 304 15.12 -10.70 3.85
C ALA A 304 16.14 -9.90 3.02
N LYS A 305 17.41 -9.84 3.42
CA LYS A 305 18.46 -9.11 2.69
C LYS A 305 19.24 -9.98 1.70
N ALA A 306 19.09 -11.31 1.81
CA ALA A 306 19.75 -12.30 0.98
C ALA A 306 18.85 -13.55 0.86
N ALA A 307 19.09 -14.37 -0.16
CA ALA A 307 18.33 -15.60 -0.38
C ALA A 307 18.47 -16.61 0.80
N ASP A 308 19.68 -16.79 1.33
CA ASP A 308 19.90 -17.66 2.49
C ASP A 308 19.21 -17.12 3.77
N GLU A 309 19.14 -15.80 3.94
CA GLU A 309 18.36 -15.19 5.04
C GLU A 309 16.86 -15.47 4.85
N ALA A 310 16.36 -15.39 3.62
CA ALA A 310 14.96 -15.71 3.32
C ALA A 310 14.63 -17.15 3.68
N LEU A 311 15.51 -18.11 3.36
CA LEU A 311 15.37 -19.51 3.76
C LEU A 311 15.24 -19.67 5.29
N VAL A 312 16.15 -19.06 6.05
CA VAL A 312 16.11 -19.11 7.52
C VAL A 312 14.80 -18.54 8.07
N ARG A 313 14.28 -17.45 7.47
CA ARG A 313 13.01 -16.85 7.89
C ARG A 313 11.81 -17.72 7.57
N LEU A 314 11.78 -18.35 6.38
CA LEU A 314 10.74 -19.31 6.03
C LEU A 314 10.72 -20.49 7.00
N GLU A 315 11.90 -21.03 7.33
CA GLU A 315 12.04 -22.07 8.37
C GLU A 315 11.50 -21.60 9.73
N GLY A 316 11.84 -20.38 10.15
CA GLY A 316 11.36 -19.79 11.40
C GLY A 316 9.84 -19.59 11.46
N MET A 317 9.24 -19.04 10.39
CA MET A 317 7.79 -18.86 10.29
C MET A 317 7.04 -20.19 10.35
N ALA A 318 7.55 -21.21 9.65
CA ALA A 318 6.92 -22.52 9.64
C ALA A 318 7.06 -23.25 10.99
N LEU A 319 8.18 -23.06 11.70
CA LEU A 319 8.34 -23.54 13.08
C LEU A 319 7.33 -22.90 14.03
N GLN A 320 7.10 -21.59 13.92
CA GLN A 320 6.06 -20.89 14.70
C GLN A 320 4.65 -21.40 14.37
N ALA A 321 4.43 -21.85 13.13
CA ALA A 321 3.18 -22.49 12.70
C ALA A 321 3.06 -23.96 13.16
N GLY A 322 4.05 -24.50 13.88
CA GLY A 322 4.06 -25.88 14.36
C GLY A 322 4.42 -26.93 13.31
N VAL A 323 4.98 -26.53 12.17
CA VAL A 323 5.39 -27.46 11.11
C VAL A 323 6.82 -27.98 11.40
N PRO A 324 7.04 -29.31 11.42
CA PRO A 324 8.39 -29.86 11.60
C PRO A 324 9.36 -29.39 10.53
N LEU A 325 10.56 -28.98 10.93
CA LEU A 325 11.57 -28.42 10.02
C LEU A 325 11.89 -29.35 8.84
N SER A 326 11.92 -30.66 9.06
CA SER A 326 12.13 -31.65 8.00
C SER A 326 11.04 -31.58 6.91
N ALA A 327 9.78 -31.39 7.28
CA ALA A 327 8.66 -31.25 6.36
C ALA A 327 8.74 -29.92 5.60
N VAL A 328 9.07 -28.82 6.29
CA VAL A 328 9.27 -27.50 5.67
C VAL A 328 10.36 -27.56 4.60
N ARG A 329 11.51 -28.14 4.93
CA ARG A 329 12.62 -28.30 4.00
C ARG A 329 12.26 -29.19 2.81
N ALA A 330 11.50 -30.27 3.03
CA ALA A 330 11.02 -31.11 1.95
C ALA A 330 10.07 -30.35 1.01
N GLN A 331 9.13 -29.56 1.55
CA GLN A 331 8.20 -28.75 0.77
C GLN A 331 8.91 -27.64 0.00
N LEU A 332 9.86 -26.93 0.63
CA LEU A 332 10.64 -25.88 -0.03
C LEU A 332 11.47 -26.44 -1.19
N ARG A 333 12.11 -27.60 -1.03
CA ARG A 333 12.90 -28.22 -2.12
C ARG A 333 12.09 -28.57 -3.35
N VAL A 334 10.82 -28.93 -3.17
CA VAL A 334 9.93 -29.31 -4.29
C VAL A 334 9.21 -28.09 -4.85
N GLY A 335 8.87 -27.13 -3.98
CA GLY A 335 7.95 -26.06 -4.29
C GLY A 335 8.59 -24.73 -4.64
N LEU A 336 9.85 -24.48 -4.27
CA LEU A 336 10.52 -23.19 -4.43
C LEU A 336 11.71 -23.28 -5.37
N ASP A 337 11.70 -22.47 -6.42
CA ASP A 337 12.74 -22.47 -7.44
C ASP A 337 13.69 -21.28 -7.31
N VAL A 338 13.16 -20.05 -7.26
CA VAL A 338 13.94 -18.82 -7.47
C VAL A 338 13.73 -17.80 -6.36
N PHE A 339 14.82 -17.15 -5.95
CA PHE A 339 14.84 -15.93 -5.16
C PHE A 339 15.25 -14.74 -6.03
N ALA A 340 14.49 -13.65 -5.95
CA ALA A 340 14.83 -12.36 -6.53
C ALA A 340 15.07 -11.36 -5.39
N VAL A 341 16.32 -11.00 -5.12
CA VAL A 341 16.69 -10.18 -3.97
C VAL A 341 16.85 -8.72 -4.39
N LEU A 342 16.12 -7.82 -3.74
CA LEU A 342 16.19 -6.37 -3.92
C LEU A 342 16.83 -5.69 -2.71
N SER A 343 17.64 -4.68 -2.99
CA SER A 343 18.29 -3.85 -1.97
C SER A 343 18.19 -2.36 -2.30
N ARG A 344 18.72 -1.54 -1.41
CA ARG A 344 18.92 -0.09 -1.61
C ARG A 344 20.42 0.17 -1.70
N GLY A 345 20.86 0.85 -2.75
CA GLY A 345 22.23 1.31 -2.94
C GLY A 345 22.58 2.50 -2.04
N PRO A 346 23.87 2.88 -2.01
CA PRO A 346 24.37 3.96 -1.15
C PRO A 346 23.67 5.30 -1.40
N ASP A 347 23.39 5.63 -2.66
CA ASP A 347 22.77 6.90 -3.07
C ASP A 347 21.22 6.88 -3.00
N GLY A 348 20.66 5.86 -2.33
CA GLY A 348 19.21 5.70 -2.16
C GLY A 348 18.50 5.05 -3.35
N GLN A 349 19.20 4.75 -4.45
CA GLN A 349 18.70 3.96 -5.56
C GLN A 349 18.24 2.57 -5.08
N ARG A 350 17.20 2.01 -5.70
CA ARG A 350 16.58 0.74 -5.29
C ARG A 350 16.55 -0.19 -6.49
N GLY A 351 16.83 -1.47 -6.28
CA GLY A 351 16.89 -2.40 -7.41
C GLY A 351 17.25 -3.83 -7.04
N LEU A 352 17.17 -4.70 -8.05
CA LEU A 352 17.53 -6.10 -7.97
C LEU A 352 19.05 -6.26 -7.86
N VAL A 353 19.51 -7.00 -6.86
CA VAL A 353 20.94 -7.23 -6.57
C VAL A 353 21.39 -8.67 -6.74
N GLU A 354 20.46 -9.63 -6.67
CA GLU A 354 20.78 -11.05 -6.79
C GLU A 354 19.56 -11.83 -7.29
N ILE A 355 19.81 -12.81 -8.16
CA ILE A 355 18.90 -13.90 -8.49
C ILE A 355 19.59 -15.19 -8.06
N ALA A 356 18.93 -16.00 -7.24
CA ALA A 356 19.46 -17.26 -6.77
C ALA A 356 18.43 -18.38 -6.94
N GLU A 357 18.91 -19.59 -7.14
CA GLU A 357 18.11 -20.81 -7.25
C GLU A 357 18.28 -21.65 -5.98
N LEU A 358 17.20 -22.26 -5.50
CA LEU A 358 17.31 -23.19 -4.38
C LEU A 358 18.04 -24.46 -4.82
N THR A 359 19.11 -24.82 -4.11
CA THR A 359 19.90 -26.03 -4.36
C THR A 359 20.13 -26.83 -3.08
N GLY A 360 20.31 -28.14 -3.20
CA GLY A 360 20.68 -29.01 -2.09
C GLY A 360 20.11 -30.42 -2.21
N GLY A 361 20.94 -31.43 -1.93
CA GLY A 361 20.53 -32.85 -1.96
C GLY A 361 19.68 -33.27 -0.75
N HIS A 362 19.06 -34.45 -0.85
CA HIS A 362 18.18 -35.04 0.18
C HIS A 362 18.84 -35.13 1.58
N THR A 363 20.18 -35.29 1.62
CA THR A 363 20.98 -35.49 2.83
C THR A 363 21.80 -34.26 3.26
N GLY A 364 21.80 -33.17 2.47
CA GLY A 364 22.55 -31.94 2.74
C GLY A 364 21.69 -30.74 3.14
N GLY A 365 22.30 -29.70 3.70
CA GLY A 365 21.62 -28.43 3.98
C GLY A 365 21.15 -27.74 2.68
N MET A 366 19.99 -27.07 2.72
CA MET A 366 19.51 -26.24 1.61
C MET A 366 20.37 -24.98 1.50
N ARG A 367 20.71 -24.58 0.27
CA ARG A 367 21.48 -23.36 -0.02
C ARG A 367 20.96 -22.68 -1.27
N ALA A 368 21.01 -21.36 -1.30
CA ALA A 368 20.74 -20.61 -2.52
C ALA A 368 22.01 -20.54 -3.40
N ARG A 369 21.96 -21.07 -4.62
CA ARG A 369 23.01 -20.91 -5.62
C ARG A 369 22.73 -19.66 -6.44
N VAL A 370 23.64 -18.72 -6.43
CA VAL A 370 23.52 -17.48 -7.22
C VAL A 370 23.56 -17.79 -8.71
N LEU A 371 22.53 -17.38 -9.43
CA LEU A 371 22.45 -17.41 -10.89
C LEU A 371 22.93 -16.09 -11.51
N TRP A 372 22.64 -14.98 -10.83
CA TRP A 372 23.03 -13.64 -11.24
C TRP A 372 23.26 -12.76 -10.03
N ARG A 373 24.25 -11.89 -10.09
CA ARG A 373 24.52 -10.89 -9.05
C ARG A 373 24.88 -9.56 -9.70
N ARG A 374 24.37 -8.47 -9.12
CA ARG A 374 24.71 -7.11 -9.52
C ARG A 374 26.17 -6.83 -9.16
N GLU A 375 26.95 -6.38 -10.13
CA GLU A 375 28.35 -6.00 -9.94
C GLU A 375 28.49 -4.54 -9.47
N ALA A 376 27.64 -3.63 -9.95
CA ALA A 376 27.63 -2.20 -9.62
C ALA A 376 26.20 -1.63 -9.66
N TRP A 377 25.98 -0.52 -8.96
CA TRP A 377 24.68 0.17 -8.87
C TRP A 377 24.33 0.96 -10.12
#